data_AF-A0A8H3ILD3-F1
#
_entry.id   AF-A0A8H3ILD3-F1
#
_cell.length_a   1.000
_cell.length_b   1.000
_cell.length_c   1.000
_cell.angle_alpha   90.00
_cell.angle_beta   90.00
_cell.angle_gamma   90.00
#
_symmetry.space_group_name_H-M   'P 1'
#
loop_
_entity.id
_entity.type
_entity.pdbx_description
1 polymer ?
#
loop_
_entity_poly.entity_id
_entity_poly.type
_entity_poly.pdbx_seq_one_letter_code
_entity_poly.pdbx_strand_id
1 'polypeptide(L)'
;MYCPASFTAVYALKPSTGLVSRSGILPSSTTFDAPGMFGRSPRDLANLLTTIAGPDLEDPVTLEASPYVPHDYTTNLASEWSDWRLGIADRDWFWSLYDGQEDDPEEWKMFDNGIITIIRMSEMGANVTENVPIPSASHSEAPAPSLMGRIIRHEMKTGFGKMFSSLKDTSVKSLEDLVLFNHRHSELAFSIDNSGQSYLERALQEDFSPEEYHGDLKQAHSWGVDQGIDYVLDRYNLDALAVPGWSEMSVYAAWASEYKYESKQKRSELDAEIPQKRQPQPYL
;
A
#
# COMPACT_ATOMS: atom_id res chain seq x y z
N MET A 1 4.53 6.37 -1.61
CA MET A 1 3.80 7.60 -1.21
C MET A 1 3.86 7.92 0.28
N TYR A 2 3.59 6.97 1.17
CA TYR A 2 3.66 7.23 2.61
C TYR A 2 5.05 7.72 3.04
N CYS A 3 6.12 7.10 2.53
CA CYS A 3 7.51 7.43 2.88
C CYS A 3 7.82 8.94 2.75
N PRO A 4 7.64 9.61 1.59
CA PRO A 4 7.85 11.06 1.50
C PRO A 4 6.87 11.88 2.36
N ALA A 5 5.67 11.38 2.65
CA ALA A 5 4.71 12.06 3.53
C ALA A 5 5.26 12.18 4.96
N SER A 6 5.86 11.10 5.47
CA SER A 6 6.50 11.08 6.80
C SER A 6 7.67 12.03 6.91
N PHE A 7 8.47 12.18 5.85
CA PHE A 7 9.60 13.10 5.85
C PHE A 7 9.20 14.58 5.66
N THR A 8 7.97 14.86 5.20
CA THR A 8 7.53 16.23 4.88
C THR A 8 6.33 16.70 5.70
N ALA A 9 5.92 15.93 6.71
CA ALA A 9 4.83 16.25 7.63
C ALA A 9 3.50 16.58 6.94
N VAL A 10 3.15 15.82 5.90
CA VAL A 10 1.86 15.89 5.20
C VAL A 10 1.09 14.58 5.34
N TYR A 11 -0.22 14.63 5.12
CA TYR A 11 -1.04 13.42 5.04
C TYR A 11 -0.90 12.79 3.64
N ALA A 12 -0.89 11.47 3.58
CA ALA A 12 -0.94 10.73 2.32
C ALA A 12 -1.96 9.59 2.40
N LEU A 13 -2.63 9.33 1.28
CA LEU A 13 -3.57 8.23 1.13
C LEU A 13 -3.31 7.50 -0.19
N LYS A 14 -2.88 6.25 -0.09
CA LYS A 14 -2.93 5.31 -1.21
C LYS A 14 -4.29 4.59 -1.14
N PRO A 15 -5.18 4.76 -2.13
CA PRO A 15 -6.45 4.05 -2.13
C PRO A 15 -6.26 2.54 -2.41
N SER A 16 -7.36 1.79 -2.33
CA SER A 16 -7.42 0.43 -2.89
C SER A 16 -7.14 0.47 -4.40
N THR A 17 -6.48 -0.55 -4.92
CA THR A 17 -6.24 -0.68 -6.36
C THR A 17 -7.58 -0.70 -7.11
N GLY A 18 -7.68 0.05 -8.20
CA GLY A 18 -8.92 0.21 -8.96
C GLY A 18 -9.85 1.33 -8.47
N LEU A 19 -9.63 1.94 -7.30
CA LEU A 19 -10.52 3.02 -6.87
C LEU A 19 -10.38 4.30 -7.70
N VAL A 20 -9.14 4.58 -8.14
CA VAL A 20 -8.77 5.73 -8.97
C VAL A 20 -8.09 5.20 -10.23
N SER A 21 -8.50 5.70 -11.38
CA SER A 21 -7.97 5.29 -12.68
C SER A 21 -6.47 5.55 -12.82
N ARG A 22 -5.78 4.61 -13.46
CA ARG A 22 -4.35 4.68 -13.80
C ARG A 22 -4.10 5.14 -15.23
N SER A 23 -5.15 5.44 -15.99
CA SER A 23 -5.04 5.89 -17.38
C SER A 23 -4.18 7.15 -17.49
N GLY A 24 -3.24 7.14 -18.43
CA GLY A 24 -2.31 8.26 -18.65
C GLY A 24 -1.14 8.34 -17.65
N ILE A 25 -1.02 7.42 -16.70
CA ILE A 25 0.12 7.30 -15.80
C ILE A 25 1.09 6.26 -16.35
N LEU A 26 2.40 6.55 -16.32
CA LEU A 26 3.43 5.56 -16.65
C LEU A 26 3.40 4.45 -15.60
N PRO A 27 2.99 3.22 -15.95
CA PRO A 27 2.80 2.18 -14.94
C PRO A 27 4.15 1.61 -14.51
N SER A 28 4.37 1.55 -13.20
CA SER A 28 5.44 0.74 -12.62
C SER A 28 5.00 -0.71 -12.49
N SER A 29 3.75 -0.95 -12.09
CA SER A 29 3.15 -2.27 -11.94
C SER A 29 1.65 -2.21 -12.19
N THR A 30 1.15 -3.02 -13.13
CA THR A 30 -0.29 -3.14 -13.38
C THR A 30 -1.04 -3.76 -12.20
N THR A 31 -0.32 -4.46 -11.33
CA THR A 31 -0.87 -5.14 -10.16
C THR A 31 -0.94 -4.22 -8.94
N PHE A 32 0.14 -3.49 -8.65
CA PHE A 32 0.28 -2.75 -7.39
C PHE A 32 0.06 -1.23 -7.51
N ASP A 33 0.07 -0.68 -8.73
CA ASP A 33 -0.10 0.76 -8.90
C ASP A 33 -1.49 1.20 -8.49
N ALA A 34 -1.52 2.22 -7.63
CA ALA A 34 -2.72 2.97 -7.27
C ALA A 34 -2.31 4.45 -7.13
N PRO A 35 -2.91 5.36 -7.91
CA PRO A 35 -2.64 6.79 -7.77
C PRO A 35 -3.14 7.21 -6.40
N GLY A 36 -2.25 7.77 -5.59
CA GLY A 36 -2.68 8.33 -4.33
C GLY A 36 -2.33 9.79 -4.22
N MET A 37 -2.79 10.36 -3.11
CA MET A 37 -2.88 11.77 -2.86
C MET A 37 -2.09 12.20 -1.63
N PHE A 38 -1.62 13.44 -1.68
CA PHE A 38 -1.08 14.17 -0.53
C PHE A 38 -2.01 15.33 -0.20
N GLY A 39 -2.05 15.72 1.08
CA GLY A 39 -2.90 16.79 1.57
C GLY A 39 -2.40 17.32 2.91
N ARG A 40 -2.82 18.53 3.27
CA ARG A 40 -2.45 19.12 4.58
C ARG A 40 -3.42 18.73 5.67
N SER A 41 -4.54 18.11 5.31
CA SER A 41 -5.53 17.58 6.23
C SER A 41 -6.22 16.35 5.65
N PRO A 42 -6.83 15.49 6.49
CA PRO A 42 -7.70 14.41 6.01
C PRO A 42 -8.84 14.91 5.12
N ARG A 43 -9.33 16.13 5.36
CA ARG A 43 -10.37 16.76 4.53
C ARG A 43 -9.87 17.06 3.10
N ASP A 44 -8.62 17.49 2.94
CA ASP A 44 -8.03 17.70 1.61
C ASP A 44 -7.98 16.39 0.82
N LEU A 45 -7.58 15.29 1.48
CA LEU A 45 -7.55 13.97 0.86
C LEU A 45 -8.96 13.51 0.47
N ALA A 46 -9.94 13.67 1.36
CA ALA A 46 -11.33 13.27 1.08
C ALA A 46 -11.95 14.08 -0.07
N ASN A 47 -11.71 15.40 -0.13
CA ASN A 47 -12.15 16.25 -1.24
C ASN A 47 -11.55 15.78 -2.58
N LEU A 48 -10.25 15.49 -2.60
CA LEU A 48 -9.57 15.04 -3.81
C LEU A 48 -10.05 13.65 -4.22
N LEU A 49 -10.16 12.70 -3.28
CA LEU A 49 -10.66 11.35 -3.55
C LEU A 49 -12.08 11.38 -4.11
N THR A 50 -12.96 12.22 -3.54
CA THR A 50 -14.32 12.45 -4.06
C THR A 50 -14.34 12.93 -5.51
N THR A 51 -13.31 13.66 -5.92
CA THR A 51 -13.22 14.22 -7.27
C THR A 51 -12.70 13.20 -8.30
N ILE A 52 -11.79 12.30 -7.90
CA ILE A 52 -11.04 11.45 -8.84
C ILE A 52 -11.37 9.96 -8.76
N ALA A 53 -12.04 9.50 -7.71
CA ALA A 53 -12.46 8.11 -7.60
C ALA A 53 -13.65 7.83 -8.51
N GLY A 54 -13.62 6.69 -9.22
CA GLY A 54 -14.70 6.31 -10.10
C GLY A 54 -14.27 5.43 -11.27
N PRO A 55 -15.25 4.92 -12.04
CA PRO A 55 -15.00 4.05 -13.17
C PRO A 55 -14.37 4.81 -14.35
N ASP A 56 -13.45 4.13 -15.04
CA ASP A 56 -12.84 4.53 -16.28
C ASP A 56 -12.79 3.33 -17.24
N LEU A 57 -13.27 3.52 -18.47
CA LEU A 57 -13.28 2.48 -19.50
C LEU A 57 -11.88 2.17 -20.04
N GLU A 58 -10.92 3.09 -19.90
CA GLU A 58 -9.53 2.89 -20.28
C GLU A 58 -8.73 2.10 -19.22
N ASP A 59 -9.28 2.00 -18.00
CA ASP A 59 -8.75 1.21 -16.89
C ASP A 59 -9.80 0.23 -16.32
N PRO A 60 -9.94 -0.97 -16.91
CA PRO A 60 -10.97 -1.94 -16.53
C PRO A 60 -11.00 -2.34 -15.05
N VAL A 61 -9.87 -2.22 -14.33
CA VAL A 61 -9.82 -2.54 -12.88
C VAL A 61 -10.70 -1.59 -12.07
N THR A 62 -10.96 -0.38 -12.57
CA THR A 62 -11.87 0.57 -11.93
C THR A 62 -13.35 0.21 -12.05
N LEU A 63 -13.70 -0.60 -13.06
CA LEU A 63 -15.08 -1.02 -13.27
C LEU A 63 -15.53 -2.00 -12.17
N GLU A 64 -14.59 -2.81 -11.65
CA GLU A 64 -14.83 -3.71 -10.51
C GLU A 64 -15.08 -2.92 -9.21
N ALA A 65 -14.47 -1.74 -9.07
CA ALA A 65 -14.59 -0.87 -7.89
C ALA A 65 -15.86 -0.01 -7.88
N SER A 66 -16.43 0.26 -9.05
CA SER A 66 -17.55 1.21 -9.23
C SER A 66 -18.72 1.04 -8.27
N PRO A 67 -19.18 -0.17 -7.89
CA PRO A 67 -20.30 -0.34 -6.96
C PRO A 67 -20.02 0.16 -5.53
N TYR A 68 -18.74 0.37 -5.19
CA TYR A 68 -18.30 0.66 -3.82
C TYR A 68 -17.73 2.07 -3.65
N VAL A 69 -17.76 2.89 -4.71
CA VAL A 69 -17.31 4.28 -4.66
C VAL A 69 -18.43 5.13 -4.05
N PRO A 70 -18.23 5.71 -2.84
CA PRO A 70 -19.17 6.67 -2.28
C PRO A 70 -19.24 7.92 -3.14
N HIS A 71 -20.40 8.58 -3.14
CA HIS A 71 -20.57 9.85 -3.82
C HIS A 71 -19.71 10.97 -3.19
N ASP A 72 -19.46 10.93 -1.88
CA ASP A 72 -18.73 11.96 -1.15
C ASP A 72 -17.98 11.35 0.05
N TYR A 73 -16.65 11.40 0.01
CA TYR A 73 -15.79 10.90 1.09
C TYR A 73 -15.71 11.85 2.29
N THR A 74 -16.23 13.08 2.18
CA THR A 74 -16.17 14.07 3.25
C THR A 74 -17.22 13.86 4.33
N THR A 75 -18.26 13.07 4.03
CA THR A 75 -19.42 12.87 4.93
C THR A 75 -19.05 12.18 6.24
N ASN A 76 -17.98 11.38 6.23
CA ASN A 76 -17.57 10.55 7.38
C ASN A 76 -16.33 11.08 8.11
N LEU A 77 -15.91 12.34 7.86
CA LEU A 77 -14.73 12.93 8.50
C LEU A 77 -14.93 13.26 9.99
N ALA A 78 -16.16 13.27 10.48
CA ALA A 78 -16.52 13.65 11.85
C ALA A 78 -17.15 12.48 12.62
N SER A 79 -16.60 11.28 12.48
CA SER A 79 -17.04 10.10 13.23
C SER A 79 -16.61 10.19 14.70
N GLU A 80 -17.48 9.76 15.60
CA GLU A 80 -17.08 9.43 16.98
C GLU A 80 -16.14 8.21 16.96
N TRP A 81 -15.20 8.17 17.91
CA TRP A 81 -14.24 7.08 18.00
C TRP A 81 -14.82 5.82 18.66
N SER A 82 -15.98 5.93 19.31
CA SER A 82 -16.67 4.88 20.07
C SER A 82 -16.97 3.60 19.28
N ASP A 83 -17.15 3.71 17.96
CA ASP A 83 -17.44 2.56 17.09
C ASP A 83 -16.17 1.93 16.47
N TRP A 84 -14.99 2.55 16.66
CA TRP A 84 -13.75 2.11 16.00
C TRP A 84 -12.99 1.09 16.84
N ARG A 85 -12.56 0.01 16.19
CA ARG A 85 -11.68 -1.03 16.74
C ARG A 85 -10.31 -0.91 16.08
N LEU A 86 -9.34 -0.39 16.81
CA LEU A 86 -8.00 -0.10 16.31
C LEU A 86 -7.01 -1.13 16.85
N GLY A 87 -6.18 -1.70 15.98
CA GLY A 87 -5.03 -2.50 16.38
C GLY A 87 -3.75 -1.67 16.34
N ILE A 88 -2.87 -1.83 17.32
CA ILE A 88 -1.48 -1.38 17.22
C ILE A 88 -0.63 -2.61 16.94
N ALA A 89 0.10 -2.59 15.82
CA ALA A 89 0.97 -3.71 15.46
C ALA A 89 2.04 -3.99 16.52
N ASP A 90 2.44 -5.25 16.61
CA ASP A 90 3.50 -5.72 17.49
C ASP A 90 4.77 -4.87 17.38
N ARG A 91 5.15 -4.29 18.50
CA ARG A 91 6.31 -3.38 18.60
C ARG A 91 7.61 -4.16 18.46
N ASP A 92 7.68 -5.36 19.02
CA ASP A 92 8.91 -6.15 19.06
C ASP A 92 9.31 -6.56 17.64
N TRP A 93 8.34 -6.90 16.79
CA TRP A 93 8.58 -7.09 15.36
C TRP A 93 9.24 -5.85 14.72
N PHE A 94 8.67 -4.66 14.89
CA PHE A 94 9.19 -3.46 14.25
C PHE A 94 10.63 -3.18 14.67
N TRP A 95 10.93 -3.29 15.96
CA TRP A 95 12.28 -3.05 16.48
C TRP A 95 13.27 -4.16 16.13
N SER A 96 12.81 -5.40 15.93
CA SER A 96 13.68 -6.49 15.48
C SER A 96 14.29 -6.26 14.09
N LEU A 97 13.68 -5.40 13.26
CA LEU A 97 14.23 -4.99 11.96
C LEU A 97 15.46 -4.07 12.09
N TYR A 98 15.73 -3.55 13.29
CA TYR A 98 16.81 -2.60 13.53
C TYR A 98 17.80 -3.11 14.59
N ASP A 99 17.75 -4.40 14.93
CA ASP A 99 18.66 -4.99 15.91
C ASP A 99 20.13 -4.79 15.47
N GLY A 100 20.90 -4.11 16.32
CA GLY A 100 22.30 -3.76 16.06
C GLY A 100 22.55 -2.40 15.36
N GLN A 101 21.52 -1.59 15.10
CA GLN A 101 21.65 -0.18 14.70
C GLN A 101 21.82 0.73 15.93
N GLU A 102 22.44 1.90 15.78
CA GLU A 102 22.43 2.91 16.85
C GLU A 102 21.02 3.48 17.00
N ASP A 103 20.54 3.57 18.23
CA ASP A 103 19.26 4.20 18.55
C ASP A 103 19.28 5.68 18.16
N ASP A 104 18.44 6.10 17.20
CA ASP A 104 18.16 7.52 16.96
C ASP A 104 17.05 8.01 17.92
N PRO A 105 17.35 8.91 18.87
CA PRO A 105 16.35 9.41 19.82
C PRO A 105 15.14 10.07 19.17
N GLU A 106 15.28 10.64 17.98
CA GLU A 106 14.16 11.26 17.27
C GLU A 106 13.23 10.22 16.63
N GLU A 107 13.73 9.06 16.21
CA GLU A 107 12.90 7.94 15.73
C GLU A 107 12.05 7.35 16.86
N TRP A 108 12.66 7.13 18.03
CA TRP A 108 11.96 6.70 19.24
C TRP A 108 10.83 7.66 19.63
N LYS A 109 11.13 8.97 19.60
CA LYS A 109 10.14 10.01 19.88
C LYS A 109 9.00 10.05 18.86
N MET A 110 9.29 9.80 17.58
CA MET A 110 8.25 9.69 16.55
C MET A 110 7.31 8.51 16.83
N PHE A 111 7.88 7.37 17.23
CA PHE A 111 7.10 6.19 17.62
C PHE A 111 6.20 6.49 18.82
N ASP A 112 6.74 7.09 19.87
CA ASP A 112 5.99 7.47 21.07
C ASP A 112 4.85 8.45 20.75
N ASN A 113 5.09 9.43 19.88
CA ASN A 113 4.03 10.34 19.44
C ASN A 113 2.89 9.62 18.71
N GLY A 114 3.20 8.58 17.91
CA GLY A 114 2.21 7.71 17.28
C GLY A 114 1.36 6.98 18.31
N ILE A 115 2.00 6.36 19.31
CA ILE A 115 1.32 5.65 20.39
C ILE A 115 0.46 6.60 21.22
N ILE A 116 0.98 7.76 21.62
CA ILE A 116 0.23 8.80 22.35
C ILE A 116 -1.02 9.22 21.55
N THR A 117 -0.92 9.31 20.22
CA THR A 117 -2.06 9.66 19.36
C THR A 117 -3.15 8.59 19.42
N ILE A 118 -2.78 7.31 19.40
CA ILE A 118 -3.74 6.20 19.49
C ILE A 118 -4.33 6.09 20.90
N ILE A 119 -3.55 6.35 21.96
CA ILE A 119 -4.04 6.46 23.33
C ILE A 119 -5.11 7.55 23.44
N ARG A 120 -4.88 8.73 22.83
CA ARG A 120 -5.90 9.80 22.78
C ARG A 120 -7.17 9.34 22.06
N MET A 121 -7.06 8.51 21.01
CA MET A 121 -8.23 7.92 20.35
C MET A 121 -8.99 6.96 21.29
N SER A 122 -8.27 6.18 22.10
CA SER A 122 -8.85 5.35 23.16
C SER A 122 -9.59 6.17 24.21
N GLU A 123 -9.01 7.29 24.67
CA GLU A 123 -9.66 8.23 25.59
C GLU A 123 -10.93 8.86 24.99
N MET A 124 -10.99 8.99 23.65
CA MET A 124 -12.17 9.44 22.91
C MET A 124 -13.18 8.31 22.62
N GLY A 125 -12.93 7.08 23.06
CA GLY A 125 -13.85 5.94 23.00
C GLY A 125 -13.44 4.80 22.07
N ALA A 126 -12.35 4.91 21.31
CA ALA A 126 -11.90 3.82 20.44
C ALA A 126 -11.54 2.56 21.24
N ASN A 127 -11.94 1.40 20.75
CA ASN A 127 -11.49 0.13 21.29
C ASN A 127 -10.10 -0.19 20.71
N VAL A 128 -9.05 -0.10 21.55
CA VAL A 128 -7.67 -0.30 21.11
C VAL A 128 -7.15 -1.66 21.58
N THR A 129 -6.67 -2.46 20.63
CA THR A 129 -5.92 -3.71 20.90
C THR A 129 -4.43 -3.45 20.67
N GLU A 130 -3.62 -3.61 21.70
CA GLU A 130 -2.16 -3.45 21.60
C GLU A 130 -1.46 -4.77 21.21
N ASN A 131 -0.23 -4.65 20.71
CA ASN A 131 0.67 -5.77 20.40
C ASN A 131 0.05 -6.81 19.47
N VAL A 132 -0.60 -6.35 18.41
CA VAL A 132 -1.25 -7.20 17.42
C VAL A 132 -0.18 -7.80 16.48
N PRO A 133 0.06 -9.12 16.53
CA PRO A 133 1.09 -9.75 15.70
C PRO A 133 0.65 -9.80 14.23
N ILE A 134 1.60 -9.57 13.33
CA ILE A 134 1.41 -9.71 11.88
C ILE A 134 2.31 -10.86 11.42
N PRO A 135 1.77 -12.08 11.22
CA PRO A 135 2.60 -13.27 10.98
C PRO A 135 3.57 -13.12 9.80
N SER A 136 3.10 -12.56 8.69
CA SER A 136 3.92 -12.36 7.50
C SER A 136 4.98 -11.27 7.64
N ALA A 137 4.92 -10.43 8.68
CA ALA A 137 5.87 -9.34 8.87
C ALA A 137 7.30 -9.84 9.18
N SER A 138 7.45 -11.11 9.56
CA SER A 138 8.73 -11.83 9.61
C SER A 138 9.45 -11.94 8.26
N HIS A 139 8.76 -11.69 7.14
CA HIS A 139 9.33 -11.65 5.79
C HIS A 139 9.75 -10.24 5.35
N SER A 140 9.70 -9.27 6.27
CA SER A 140 10.24 -7.93 6.02
C SER A 140 11.76 -8.02 5.76
N GLU A 141 12.31 -7.00 5.13
CA GLU A 141 13.65 -6.84 4.56
C GLU A 141 13.90 -7.56 3.22
N ALA A 142 14.66 -8.65 3.20
CA ALA A 142 15.07 -9.24 1.94
C ALA A 142 13.91 -9.93 1.19
N PRO A 143 13.05 -10.75 1.82
CA PRO A 143 12.08 -11.55 1.09
C PRO A 143 10.97 -10.73 0.41
N ALA A 144 10.30 -9.83 1.13
CA ALA A 144 9.13 -9.12 0.63
C ALA A 144 9.46 -8.06 -0.46
N PRO A 145 10.36 -7.09 -0.22
CA PRO A 145 10.89 -6.19 -1.25
C PRO A 145 11.46 -6.89 -2.48
N SER A 146 12.14 -8.03 -2.33
CA SER A 146 12.66 -8.78 -3.48
C SER A 146 11.52 -9.35 -4.32
N LEU A 147 10.53 -9.99 -3.69
CA LEU A 147 9.33 -10.52 -4.35
C LEU A 147 8.60 -9.42 -5.13
N MET A 148 8.28 -8.31 -4.46
CA MET A 148 7.62 -7.17 -5.10
C MET A 148 8.47 -6.63 -6.27
N GLY A 149 9.78 -6.48 -6.08
CA GLY A 149 10.69 -6.01 -7.11
C GLY A 149 10.73 -6.90 -8.36
N ARG A 150 10.62 -8.23 -8.21
CA ARG A 150 10.55 -9.15 -9.36
C ARG A 150 9.27 -8.94 -10.16
N ILE A 151 8.12 -8.90 -9.48
CA ILE A 151 6.80 -8.68 -10.09
C ILE A 151 6.80 -7.36 -10.87
N ILE A 152 7.25 -6.26 -10.24
CA ILE A 152 7.31 -4.94 -10.88
C ILE A 152 8.21 -4.98 -12.13
N ARG A 153 9.43 -5.56 -12.03
CA ARG A 153 10.35 -5.65 -13.18
C ARG A 153 9.79 -6.46 -14.34
N HIS A 154 9.08 -7.55 -14.06
CA HIS A 154 8.39 -8.32 -15.09
C HIS A 154 7.29 -7.49 -15.80
N GLU A 155 6.47 -6.78 -15.03
CA GLU A 155 5.35 -5.99 -15.57
C GLU A 155 5.81 -4.74 -16.32
N MET A 156 6.96 -4.18 -15.94
CA MET A 156 7.51 -2.93 -16.49
C MET A 156 7.61 -2.93 -18.01
N LYS A 157 8.09 -4.03 -18.62
CA LYS A 157 8.26 -4.10 -20.07
C LYS A 157 6.94 -3.90 -20.81
N THR A 158 5.90 -4.59 -20.38
CA THR A 158 4.56 -4.51 -20.94
C THR A 158 3.93 -3.14 -20.65
N GLY A 159 4.03 -2.68 -19.41
CA GLY A 159 3.47 -1.41 -18.97
C GLY A 159 4.07 -0.20 -19.71
N PHE A 160 5.39 -0.12 -19.78
CA PHE A 160 6.09 0.96 -20.47
C PHE A 160 5.81 0.91 -21.98
N GLY A 161 5.81 -0.28 -22.59
CA GLY A 161 5.49 -0.45 -24.00
C GLY A 161 4.11 0.11 -24.36
N LYS A 162 3.08 -0.16 -23.54
CA LYS A 162 1.73 0.38 -23.73
C LYS A 162 1.72 1.92 -23.63
N MET A 163 2.36 2.48 -22.60
CA MET A 163 2.39 3.94 -22.39
C MET A 163 3.17 4.65 -23.50
N PHE A 164 4.39 4.21 -23.81
CA PHE A 164 5.24 4.85 -24.81
C PHE A 164 4.68 4.76 -26.22
N SER A 165 3.94 3.70 -26.53
CA SER A 165 3.20 3.59 -27.80
C SER A 165 2.11 4.67 -27.94
N SER A 166 1.55 5.16 -26.83
CA SER A 166 0.55 6.24 -26.82
C SER A 166 1.15 7.64 -26.97
N LEU A 167 2.44 7.82 -26.65
CA LEU A 167 3.11 9.11 -26.71
C LEU A 167 3.34 9.57 -28.15
N LYS A 168 3.04 10.83 -28.43
CA LYS A 168 3.34 11.50 -29.70
C LYS A 168 4.73 12.15 -29.64
N ASP A 169 5.34 12.36 -30.80
CA ASP A 169 6.58 13.13 -30.95
C ASP A 169 7.78 12.64 -30.11
N THR A 170 7.91 11.32 -29.95
CA THR A 170 9.05 10.69 -29.27
C THR A 170 9.59 9.51 -30.08
N SER A 171 10.91 9.33 -30.05
CA SER A 171 11.58 8.14 -30.57
C SER A 171 11.64 6.99 -29.57
N VAL A 172 11.28 7.21 -28.30
CA VAL A 172 11.28 6.19 -27.25
C VAL A 172 9.93 5.48 -27.26
N LYS A 173 9.90 4.22 -27.70
CA LYS A 173 8.68 3.41 -27.84
C LYS A 173 8.65 2.15 -26.97
N SER A 174 9.77 1.80 -26.34
CA SER A 174 9.86 0.67 -25.42
C SER A 174 10.81 0.94 -24.25
N LEU A 175 10.86 -0.01 -23.32
CA LEU A 175 11.86 -0.01 -22.25
C LEU A 175 13.29 -0.12 -22.81
N GLU A 176 13.49 -0.91 -23.87
CA GLU A 176 14.77 -1.01 -24.59
C GLU A 176 15.20 0.35 -25.18
N ASP A 177 14.27 1.07 -25.82
CA ASP A 177 14.56 2.40 -26.36
C ASP A 177 14.92 3.39 -25.26
N LEU A 178 14.24 3.32 -24.10
CA LEU A 178 14.56 4.17 -22.94
C LEU A 178 15.97 3.89 -22.41
N VAL A 179 16.32 2.61 -22.25
CA VAL A 179 17.66 2.21 -21.79
C VAL A 179 18.73 2.69 -22.77
N LEU A 180 18.50 2.54 -24.08
CA LEU A 180 19.41 3.02 -25.13
C LEU A 180 19.49 4.55 -25.16
N PHE A 181 18.37 5.25 -24.96
CA PHE A 181 18.34 6.70 -24.87
C PHE A 181 19.20 7.19 -23.71
N ASN A 182 19.03 6.63 -22.51
CA ASN A 182 19.81 6.99 -21.33
C ASN A 182 21.32 6.75 -21.53
N HIS A 183 21.70 5.64 -22.18
CA HIS A 183 23.11 5.37 -22.52
C HIS A 183 23.70 6.39 -23.51
N ARG A 184 22.91 6.86 -24.48
CA ARG A 184 23.34 7.85 -25.48
C ARG A 184 23.34 9.28 -24.96
N HIS A 185 22.60 9.53 -23.89
CA HIS A 185 22.40 10.84 -23.27
C HIS A 185 22.70 10.78 -21.77
N SER A 186 23.82 10.14 -21.40
CA SER A 186 24.18 9.89 -20.00
C SER A 186 24.37 11.18 -19.20
N GLU A 187 24.77 12.27 -19.87
CA GLU A 187 24.87 13.61 -19.31
C GLU A 187 23.51 14.23 -18.92
N LEU A 188 22.42 13.75 -19.52
CA LEU A 188 21.05 14.17 -19.19
C LEU A 188 20.37 13.17 -18.25
N ALA A 189 20.65 11.88 -18.41
CA ALA A 189 19.95 10.80 -17.72
C ALA A 189 20.52 10.49 -16.33
N PHE A 190 21.79 10.77 -16.07
CA PHE A 190 22.48 10.37 -14.85
C PHE A 190 23.04 11.56 -14.06
N SER A 191 23.08 11.41 -12.75
CA SER A 191 23.71 12.35 -11.82
C SER A 191 24.95 11.72 -11.17
N ILE A 192 25.70 12.52 -10.41
CA ILE A 192 26.83 12.01 -9.65
C ILE A 192 26.42 10.96 -8.60
N ASP A 193 25.23 11.14 -8.02
CA ASP A 193 24.69 10.27 -6.96
C ASP A 193 23.89 9.09 -7.55
N ASN A 194 23.45 9.18 -8.80
CA ASN A 194 22.72 8.13 -9.49
C ASN A 194 23.23 7.98 -10.93
N SER A 195 24.31 7.19 -11.05
CA SER A 195 25.13 7.09 -12.27
C SER A 195 24.70 5.97 -13.22
N GLY A 196 23.53 5.36 -13.02
CA GLY A 196 23.12 4.22 -13.82
C GLY A 196 21.62 3.93 -13.81
N GLN A 197 21.27 2.82 -14.47
CA GLN A 197 19.89 2.41 -14.71
C GLN A 197 19.69 0.90 -14.54
N SER A 198 20.40 0.32 -13.56
CA SER A 198 20.45 -1.13 -13.35
C SER A 198 19.06 -1.75 -13.15
N TYR A 199 18.10 -1.02 -12.58
CA TYR A 199 16.74 -1.50 -12.40
C TYR A 199 16.00 -1.69 -13.74
N LEU A 200 16.18 -0.75 -14.68
CA LEU A 200 15.62 -0.84 -16.04
C LEU A 200 16.32 -1.95 -16.83
N GLU A 201 17.64 -2.06 -16.71
CA GLU A 201 18.42 -3.10 -17.39
C GLU A 201 18.07 -4.50 -16.86
N ARG A 202 17.86 -4.65 -15.55
CA ARG A 202 17.39 -5.91 -14.95
C ARG A 202 16.00 -6.26 -15.43
N ALA A 203 15.09 -5.29 -15.58
CA ALA A 203 13.76 -5.55 -16.13
C ALA A 203 13.80 -6.06 -17.58
N LEU A 204 14.83 -5.70 -18.36
CA LEU A 204 15.04 -6.27 -19.70
C LEU A 204 15.61 -7.71 -19.69
N GLN A 205 16.31 -8.07 -18.62
CA GLN A 205 16.98 -9.37 -18.47
C GLN A 205 16.17 -10.39 -17.67
N GLU A 206 15.12 -9.95 -16.97
CA GLU A 206 14.26 -10.80 -16.14
C GLU A 206 13.50 -11.78 -17.04
N ASP A 207 13.97 -13.03 -17.10
CA ASP A 207 13.28 -14.13 -17.76
C ASP A 207 12.35 -14.79 -16.75
N PHE A 208 11.13 -14.27 -16.69
CA PHE A 208 10.14 -14.67 -15.70
C PHE A 208 9.00 -15.41 -16.41
N SER A 209 8.94 -16.73 -16.20
CA SER A 209 7.90 -17.54 -16.82
C SER A 209 6.51 -17.18 -16.28
N PRO A 210 5.43 -17.42 -17.06
CA PRO A 210 4.07 -17.24 -16.56
C PRO A 210 3.83 -18.00 -15.24
N GLU A 211 4.35 -19.21 -15.10
CA GLU A 211 4.19 -20.02 -13.89
C GLU A 211 4.85 -19.37 -12.67
N GLU A 212 6.08 -18.85 -12.81
CA GLU A 212 6.77 -18.15 -11.74
C GLU A 212 6.08 -16.83 -11.39
N TYR A 213 5.62 -16.07 -12.38
CA TYR A 213 4.86 -14.84 -12.16
C TYR A 213 3.58 -15.08 -11.36
N HIS A 214 2.78 -16.08 -11.74
CA HIS A 214 1.59 -16.43 -10.97
C HIS A 214 1.92 -17.01 -9.60
N GLY A 215 3.07 -17.68 -9.45
CA GLY A 215 3.59 -18.14 -8.16
C GLY A 215 3.88 -16.97 -7.22
N ASP A 216 4.56 -15.93 -7.71
CA ASP A 216 4.90 -14.74 -6.94
C ASP A 216 3.68 -13.92 -6.56
N LEU A 217 2.71 -13.76 -7.46
CA LEU A 217 1.44 -13.11 -7.15
C LEU A 217 0.68 -13.84 -6.03
N LYS A 218 0.64 -15.18 -6.07
CA LYS A 218 0.04 -15.99 -5.00
C LYS A 218 0.79 -15.82 -3.67
N GLN A 219 2.11 -15.73 -3.71
CA GLN A 219 2.91 -15.53 -2.51
C GLN A 219 2.68 -14.14 -1.91
N ALA A 220 2.64 -13.10 -2.75
CA ALA A 220 2.33 -11.73 -2.37
C ALA A 220 0.93 -11.64 -1.73
N HIS A 221 -0.07 -12.24 -2.36
CA HIS A 221 -1.42 -12.36 -1.80
C HIS A 221 -1.40 -13.08 -0.45
N SER A 222 -0.72 -14.22 -0.33
CA SER A 222 -0.67 -14.97 0.93
C SER A 222 -0.06 -14.15 2.07
N TRP A 223 1.00 -13.40 1.78
CA TRP A 223 1.66 -12.55 2.77
C TRP A 223 0.87 -11.29 3.09
N GLY A 224 0.18 -10.68 2.13
CA GLY A 224 -0.64 -9.48 2.35
C GLY A 224 -1.98 -9.78 3.02
N VAL A 225 -2.61 -10.90 2.67
CA VAL A 225 -4.00 -11.23 3.02
C VAL A 225 -4.05 -12.39 4.00
N ASP A 226 -3.71 -13.60 3.55
CA ASP A 226 -3.96 -14.85 4.30
C ASP A 226 -3.18 -14.93 5.61
N GLN A 227 -2.04 -14.23 5.68
CA GLN A 227 -1.13 -14.20 6.82
C GLN A 227 -0.75 -12.76 7.22
N GLY A 228 -1.40 -11.76 6.60
CA GLY A 228 -1.03 -10.36 6.69
C GLY A 228 -2.14 -9.50 7.29
N ILE A 229 -2.40 -8.36 6.63
CA ILE A 229 -3.30 -7.31 7.12
C ILE A 229 -4.73 -7.83 7.27
N ASP A 230 -5.29 -8.48 6.24
CA ASP A 230 -6.68 -8.95 6.31
C ASP A 230 -6.87 -10.04 7.35
N TYR A 231 -5.96 -11.02 7.42
CA TYR A 231 -5.97 -12.03 8.47
C TYR A 231 -6.00 -11.41 9.87
N VAL A 232 -5.18 -10.39 10.11
CA VAL A 232 -5.11 -9.70 11.39
C VAL A 232 -6.38 -8.91 11.68
N LEU A 233 -6.89 -8.14 10.71
CA LEU A 233 -8.14 -7.40 10.87
C LEU A 233 -9.30 -8.34 11.22
N ASP A 234 -9.42 -9.49 10.54
CA ASP A 234 -10.46 -10.47 10.81
C ASP A 234 -10.29 -11.17 12.17
N ARG A 235 -9.08 -11.67 12.45
CA ARG A 235 -8.81 -12.45 13.65
C ARG A 235 -9.01 -11.65 14.93
N TYR A 236 -8.61 -10.39 14.92
CA TYR A 236 -8.73 -9.49 16.07
C TYR A 236 -9.97 -8.60 16.00
N ASN A 237 -10.79 -8.76 14.95
CA ASN A 237 -12.04 -8.03 14.75
C ASN A 237 -11.83 -6.50 14.77
N LEU A 238 -10.88 -6.03 13.95
CA LEU A 238 -10.41 -4.64 13.88
C LEU A 238 -10.91 -3.93 12.61
N ASP A 239 -11.14 -2.63 12.71
CA ASP A 239 -11.48 -1.74 11.59
C ASP A 239 -10.23 -1.13 10.93
N ALA A 240 -9.17 -0.93 11.71
CA ALA A 240 -7.90 -0.42 11.21
C ALA A 240 -6.71 -0.96 12.02
N LEU A 241 -5.57 -1.06 11.35
CA LEU A 241 -4.30 -1.45 11.94
C LEU A 241 -3.31 -0.28 11.83
N ALA A 242 -2.83 0.20 12.96
CA ALA A 242 -1.79 1.22 13.05
C ALA A 242 -0.41 0.56 13.06
N VAL A 243 0.44 1.01 12.14
CA VAL A 243 1.82 0.54 11.96
C VAL A 243 2.75 1.75 11.84
N PRO A 244 4.03 1.65 12.22
CA PRO A 244 5.02 2.68 11.94
C PRO A 244 5.21 2.73 10.44
N GLY A 245 4.81 3.80 9.76
CA GLY A 245 4.69 3.64 8.32
C GLY A 245 6.00 3.71 7.53
N TRP A 246 7.14 4.08 8.13
CA TRP A 246 8.44 3.90 7.44
C TRP A 246 8.84 2.41 7.36
N SER A 247 8.07 1.54 8.03
CA SER A 247 8.17 0.10 7.83
C SER A 247 7.73 -0.33 6.43
N GLU A 248 8.10 -1.56 6.12
CA GLU A 248 7.71 -2.23 4.88
C GLU A 248 6.24 -2.66 4.85
N MET A 249 5.45 -2.31 5.86
CA MET A 249 4.01 -2.61 5.87
C MET A 249 3.26 -1.96 4.70
N SER A 250 3.85 -0.94 4.09
CA SER A 250 3.37 -0.38 2.82
C SER A 250 3.36 -1.39 1.66
N VAL A 251 4.29 -2.36 1.64
CA VAL A 251 4.34 -3.46 0.66
C VAL A 251 3.17 -4.41 0.86
N TYR A 252 2.97 -4.88 2.10
CA TYR A 252 1.87 -5.78 2.44
C TYR A 252 0.51 -5.09 2.26
N ALA A 253 0.41 -3.78 2.53
CA ALA A 253 -0.80 -3.00 2.26
C ALA A 253 -1.07 -2.85 0.76
N ALA A 254 -0.03 -2.82 -0.09
CA ALA A 254 -0.23 -2.89 -1.53
C ALA A 254 -0.78 -4.25 -1.95
N TRP A 255 -0.23 -5.35 -1.42
CA TRP A 255 -0.70 -6.71 -1.70
C TRP A 255 -2.11 -6.98 -1.16
N ALA A 256 -2.43 -6.53 0.05
CA ALA A 256 -3.78 -6.67 0.61
C ALA A 256 -4.80 -5.80 -0.13
N SER A 257 -4.36 -4.71 -0.77
CA SER A 257 -5.23 -3.86 -1.58
C SER A 257 -5.54 -4.43 -2.97
N GLU A 258 -4.83 -5.49 -3.37
CA GLU A 258 -5.12 -6.27 -4.57
C GLU A 258 -6.24 -7.26 -4.25
N TYR A 259 -7.49 -6.79 -4.17
CA TYR A 259 -8.60 -7.69 -3.91
C TYR A 259 -9.84 -7.39 -4.75
N LYS A 260 -10.19 -8.37 -5.58
CA LYS A 260 -11.45 -8.47 -6.32
C LYS A 260 -12.61 -8.38 -5.33
N TYR A 261 -13.49 -7.41 -5.53
CA TYR A 261 -14.51 -6.98 -4.58
C TYR A 261 -15.49 -8.08 -4.09
N GLU A 262 -15.53 -9.26 -4.73
CA GLU A 262 -16.34 -10.41 -4.32
C GLU A 262 -16.05 -10.92 -2.89
N SER A 263 -14.84 -10.73 -2.34
CA SER A 263 -14.51 -11.20 -0.98
C SER A 263 -15.09 -10.33 0.14
N LYS A 264 -15.30 -9.02 -0.09
CA LYS A 264 -15.90 -8.12 0.90
C LYS A 264 -17.38 -8.41 1.15
N GLN A 265 -18.07 -9.01 0.17
CA GLN A 265 -19.45 -9.44 0.33
C GLN A 265 -19.58 -10.50 1.43
N LYS A 266 -18.62 -11.45 1.50
CA LYS A 266 -18.54 -12.41 2.61
C LYS A 266 -18.35 -11.74 3.97
N ARG A 267 -17.56 -10.67 4.09
CA ARG A 267 -17.43 -9.89 5.35
C ARG A 267 -18.76 -9.25 5.75
N SER A 268 -19.46 -8.58 4.82
CA SER A 268 -20.76 -7.96 5.12
C SER A 268 -21.87 -8.97 5.47
N GLU A 269 -21.79 -10.17 4.88
CA GLU A 269 -22.72 -11.27 5.16
C GLU A 269 -22.38 -11.96 6.50
N LEU A 270 -21.09 -12.07 6.86
CA LEU A 270 -20.63 -12.56 8.16
C LEU A 270 -20.97 -11.58 9.30
N ASP A 271 -20.82 -10.27 9.09
CA ASP A 271 -21.18 -9.24 10.08
C ASP A 271 -22.69 -9.23 10.40
N ALA A 272 -23.53 -9.65 9.45
CA ALA A 272 -24.97 -9.83 9.67
C ALA A 272 -25.31 -11.06 10.54
N GLU A 273 -24.38 -12.01 10.72
CA GLU A 273 -24.56 -13.26 11.47
C GLU A 273 -23.91 -13.26 12.87
N ILE A 274 -23.12 -12.24 13.24
CA ILE A 274 -22.46 -12.19 14.55
C ILE A 274 -23.47 -11.75 15.65
N PRO A 275 -23.75 -12.59 16.67
CA PRO A 275 -24.60 -12.20 17.79
C PRO A 275 -23.99 -11.04 18.58
N GLN A 276 -24.78 -10.00 18.85
CA GLN A 276 -24.36 -8.86 19.67
C GLN A 276 -23.79 -9.28 21.03
N LYS A 277 -22.63 -8.70 21.35
CA LYS A 277 -21.99 -8.54 22.67
C LYS A 277 -21.64 -9.81 23.44
N ARG A 278 -20.33 -10.11 23.54
CA ARG A 278 -19.73 -10.62 24.78
C ARG A 278 -18.94 -9.49 25.44
N GLN A 279 -19.33 -9.14 26.66
CA GLN A 279 -18.57 -8.21 27.49
C GLN A 279 -17.18 -8.80 27.79
N PRO A 280 -16.12 -7.98 27.81
CA PRO A 280 -14.79 -8.43 28.19
C PRO A 280 -14.81 -8.90 29.65
N GLN A 281 -14.32 -10.12 29.92
CA GLN A 281 -14.03 -10.55 31.28
C GLN A 281 -12.71 -9.91 31.74
N PRO A 282 -12.65 -9.38 32.97
CA PRO A 282 -11.39 -8.90 33.53
C PRO A 282 -10.46 -10.07 33.79
N TYR A 283 -9.21 -9.95 33.32
CA TYR A 283 -8.14 -10.86 33.70
C TYR A 283 -7.84 -10.70 35.20
N LEU A 284 -7.90 -11.80 35.94
CA LEU A 284 -7.39 -11.95 37.31
C LEU A 284 -5.89 -12.24 37.30
#